data_AF-A0A3P8BMI8-F1
#
_entry.id   AF-A0A3P8BMI8-F1
#
_cell.length_a   1.000
_cell.length_b   1.000
_cell.length_c   1.000
_cell.angle_alpha   90.00
_cell.angle_beta   90.00
_cell.angle_gamma   90.00
#
_symmetry.space_group_name_H-M   'P 1'
#
loop_
_entity.id
_entity.type
_entity.pdbx_description
1 polymer ?
#
loop_
_entity_poly.entity_id
_entity_poly.type
_entity_poly.pdbx_seq_one_letter_code
_entity_poly.pdbx_strand_id
1 'polypeptide(L)' 'MQRNKTVSSSAINRAVQDAAGGDYASAIETLVTAISLIKQSKIANDDRCRILINSLQDTLHGIESKSYGAK' A
#
# COMPACT_ATOMS: atom_id res chain seq x y z
N MET A 1 -8.75 -9.14 11.45
CA MET A 1 -7.28 -9.07 11.27
C MET A 1 -6.79 -9.80 10.03
N GLN A 2 -7.17 -11.07 9.81
CA GLN A 2 -6.71 -11.85 8.64
C GLN A 2 -6.98 -11.15 7.30
N ARG A 3 -8.17 -10.57 7.12
CA ARG A 3 -8.53 -9.78 5.93
C ARG A 3 -7.58 -8.60 5.68
N ASN A 4 -7.29 -7.79 6.70
CA ASN A 4 -6.39 -6.63 6.55
C ASN A 4 -4.96 -7.09 6.19
N LYS A 5 -4.49 -8.20 6.76
CA LYS A 5 -3.18 -8.78 6.43
C LYS A 5 -3.14 -9.22 4.96
N THR A 6 -4.16 -9.96 4.50
CA THR A 6 -4.26 -10.38 3.10
C THR A 6 -4.31 -9.19 2.15
N VAL A 7 -5.16 -8.20 2.43
CA VAL A 7 -5.29 -6.97 1.61
C VAL A 7 -3.96 -6.22 1.55
N SER A 8 -3.26 -6.07 2.69
CA SER A 8 -1.96 -5.38 2.72
C SER A 8 -0.93 -6.12 1.87
N SER A 9 -0.76 -7.42 2.09
CA SER A 9 0.24 -8.22 1.37
C SER A 9 -0.05 -8.29 -0.13
N SER A 10 -1.32 -8.43 -0.53
CA SER A 10 -1.69 -8.44 -1.94
C SER A 10 -1.47 -7.08 -2.61
N ALA A 11 -1.82 -5.99 -1.91
CA ALA A 11 -1.64 -4.64 -2.43
C ALA A 11 -0.15 -4.27 -2.59
N ILE A 12 0.69 -4.59 -1.61
CA ILE A 12 2.14 -4.39 -1.69
C ILE A 12 2.71 -5.16 -2.87
N ASN A 13 2.41 -6.47 -2.97
CA ASN A 13 2.94 -7.30 -4.04
C ASN A 13 2.51 -6.79 -5.42
N ARG A 14 1.25 -6.36 -5.55
CA ARG A 14 0.73 -5.81 -6.80
C ARG A 14 1.39 -4.48 -7.16
N ALA A 15 1.46 -3.54 -6.21
CA ALA A 15 2.07 -2.24 -6.43
C ALA A 15 3.55 -2.33 -6.80
N VAL A 16 4.30 -3.26 -6.18
CA VAL A 16 5.70 -3.51 -6.54
C VAL A 16 5.83 -4.05 -7.96
N GLN A 17 4.95 -4.96 -8.38
CA GLN A 17 4.94 -5.48 -9.76
C GLN A 17 4.60 -4.39 -10.78
N ASP A 18 3.54 -3.61 -10.51
CA ASP A 18 3.11 -2.52 -11.39
C ASP A 18 4.22 -1.45 -11.51
N ALA A 19 4.84 -1.05 -10.39
CA ALA A 19 5.96 -0.11 -10.37
C ALA A 19 7.22 -0.66 -11.06
N ALA A 20 7.47 -1.97 -11.01
CA ALA A 20 8.56 -2.61 -11.75
C ALA A 20 8.30 -2.61 -13.27
N GLY A 21 7.03 -2.64 -13.69
CA GLY A 21 6.61 -2.46 -15.08
C GLY A 21 6.59 -0.99 -15.55
N GLY A 22 6.91 -0.03 -14.68
CA GLY A 22 6.83 1.40 -14.96
C GLY A 22 5.45 2.02 -14.76
N ASP A 23 4.46 1.23 -14.32
CA ASP A 23 3.09 1.67 -14.08
C ASP A 23 2.92 2.22 -12.65
N TYR A 24 3.61 3.33 -12.39
CA TYR A 24 3.62 3.96 -11.07
C TYR A 24 2.25 4.47 -10.65
N ALA A 25 1.42 4.92 -11.61
CA ALA A 25 0.08 5.42 -11.32
C ALA A 25 -0.83 4.33 -10.74
N SER A 26 -0.88 3.16 -11.38
CA SER A 26 -1.67 2.01 -10.89
C SER A 26 -1.15 1.49 -9.55
N ALA A 27 0.19 1.47 -9.38
CA ALA A 27 0.82 1.07 -8.13
C ALA A 27 0.41 1.98 -6.96
N ILE A 28 0.44 3.29 -7.17
CA ILE A 28 0.04 4.30 -6.18
C ILE A 28 -1.44 4.16 -5.83
N GLU A 29 -2.32 4.07 -6.82
CA GLU A 29 -3.76 3.90 -6.60
C GLU A 29 -4.07 2.63 -5.79
N THR A 30 -3.40 1.52 -6.10
CA THR A 30 -3.55 0.25 -5.38
C THR A 30 -3.21 0.40 -3.89
N LEU A 31 -2.12 1.07 -3.56
CA LEU A 31 -1.69 1.29 -2.18
C LEU A 31 -2.63 2.23 -1.43
N VAL A 32 -3.03 3.36 -2.04
CA VAL A 32 -3.97 4.32 -1.45
C VAL A 32 -5.33 3.66 -1.17
N THR A 33 -5.79 2.81 -2.09
CA THR A 33 -7.03 2.04 -1.93
C THR A 33 -6.92 1.06 -0.76
N ALA A 34 -5.83 0.29 -0.69
CA ALA A 34 -5.61 -0.66 0.40
C ALA A 34 -5.54 0.02 1.78
N ILE A 35 -4.85 1.16 1.88
CA ILE A 35 -4.79 1.97 3.10
C ILE A 35 -6.20 2.42 3.50
N SER A 36 -6.99 2.92 2.55
CA SER A 36 -8.36 3.37 2.80
C SER A 36 -9.26 2.24 3.30
N LEU A 37 -9.16 1.05 2.70
CA LEU A 37 -9.89 -0.13 3.13
C LEU A 37 -9.53 -0.57 4.56
N ILE A 38 -8.25 -0.50 4.93
CA ILE A 38 -7.80 -0.86 6.28
C ILE A 38 -8.23 0.20 7.30
N LYS A 39 -8.15 1.49 6.95
CA LYS A 39 -8.62 2.60 7.82
C LYS A 39 -10.12 2.55 8.08
N GLN A 40 -10.92 2.07 7.13
CA GLN A 40 -12.37 1.87 7.30
C GLN A 40 -12.72 0.57 8.05
N SER A 41 -11.75 -0.30 8.33
CA SER A 41 -11.96 -1.54 9.06
C SER A 41 -12.27 -1.27 10.54
N LYS A 42 -13.15 -2.07 11.15
CA LYS A 42 -13.53 -1.94 12.58
C LYS A 42 -12.35 -2.03 13.56
N ILE A 43 -11.23 -2.60 13.11
CA ILE A 43 -10.01 -2.81 13.89
C ILE A 43 -8.87 -1.86 13.48
N ALA A 44 -9.16 -0.80 12.73
CA ALA A 44 -8.14 0.13 12.22
C ALA A 44 -7.27 0.76 13.34
N ASN A 45 -7.86 0.94 14.54
CA ASN A 45 -7.17 1.51 15.70
C ASN A 45 -6.31 0.50 16.48
N ASP A 46 -6.34 -0.79 16.14
CA ASP A 46 -5.46 -1.80 16.72
C ASP A 46 -4.02 -1.54 16.27
N ASP A 47 -3.04 -1.62 17.18
CA ASP A 47 -1.63 -1.38 16.88
C ASP A 47 -1.12 -2.24 15.72
N ARG A 48 -1.64 -3.45 15.59
CA ARG A 48 -1.24 -4.34 14.48
C ARG A 48 -1.80 -3.86 13.14
N CYS A 49 -2.96 -3.21 13.10
CA CYS A 49 -3.46 -2.57 11.87
C CYS A 49 -2.70 -1.29 11.55
N ARG A 50 -2.26 -0.54 12.57
CA ARG A 50 -1.38 0.62 12.38
C ARG A 50 -0.06 0.21 11.73
N ILE A 51 0.53 -0.92 12.15
CA ILE A 51 1.74 -1.47 11.50
C ILE A 51 1.48 -1.76 10.02
N LEU A 52 0.34 -2.37 9.67
CA LEU A 52 0.00 -2.64 8.26
C LEU A 52 -0.16 -1.36 7.44
N ILE A 53 -0.81 -0.34 8.00
CA ILE A 53 -0.96 0.96 7.35
C ILE A 53 0.41 1.61 7.13
N ASN A 54 1.28 1.59 8.14
CA ASN A 54 2.64 2.13 8.01
C ASN A 54 3.40 1.41 6.90
N SER A 55 3.38 0.06 6.86
CA SER A 55 4.05 -0.70 5.79
C SER A 55 3.54 -0.35 4.39
N LEU A 56 2.23 -0.12 4.23
CA LEU A 56 1.65 0.34 2.97
C LEU A 56 2.10 1.76 2.61
N GLN A 57 2.18 2.66 3.60
CA GLN A 57 2.66 4.03 3.41
C GLN A 57 4.15 4.07 3.06
N ASP A 58 4.99 3.28 3.73
CA ASP A 58 6.42 3.15 3.40
C ASP A 58 6.61 2.67 1.96
N THR A 59 5.83 1.68 1.54
CA THR A 59 5.85 1.18 0.15
C THR A 59 5.41 2.27 -0.83
N LEU A 60 4.34 3.00 -0.50
CA LEU A 60 3.81 4.08 -1.33
C LEU A 60 4.86 5.18 -1.53
N HIS A 61 5.46 5.67 -0.44
CA HIS A 61 6.51 6.68 -0.49
C HIS A 61 7.72 6.22 -1.32
N GLY A 62 8.12 4.95 -1.19
CA GLY A 62 9.22 4.40 -2.00
C GLY A 62 8.92 4.42 -3.50
N ILE A 63 7.69 4.05 -3.89
CA ILE A 63 7.24 4.05 -5.28
C ILE A 63 7.07 5.47 -5.80
N GLU A 64 6.45 6.36 -5.02
CA GLU A 64 6.31 7.78 -5.35
C GLU A 64 7.67 8.43 -5.58
N SER A 65 8.62 8.24 -4.65
CA SER A 65 9.99 8.75 -4.77
C SER A 65 10.65 8.28 -6.07
N LYS A 66 10.46 7.01 -6.43
CA LYS A 66 10.98 6.46 -7.70
C LYS A 66 10.28 7.05 -8.92
N SER A 67 8.98 7.29 -8.85
CA SER A 67 8.20 7.92 -9.92
C SER A 67 8.60 9.38 -10.15
N TYR A 68 8.82 10.15 -9.08
CA TYR A 68 9.25 11.54 -9.15
C TYR A 68 10.72 11.68 -9.54
N GLY A 69 11.59 10.77 -9.12
CA GLY A 69 13.02 10.75 -9.49
C GLY A 69 13.31 10.14 -10.87
N ALA A 70 12.33 9.49 -11.50
CA ALA A 70 12.42 9.02 -12.88
C ALA A 70 12.05 10.11 -13.92
N LYS A 71 11.77 11.33 -13.47
CA LYS A 71 11.55 12.50 -14.33
C LYS A 71 12.82 13.32 -14.54
#